data_AF-A0A7C6LV79-F1
#
_entry.id   AF-A0A7C6LV79-F1
#
_cell.length_a   1.000
_cell.length_b   1.000
_cell.length_c   1.000
_cell.angle_alpha   90.00
_cell.angle_beta   90.00
_cell.angle_gamma   90.00
#
_symmetry.space_group_name_H-M   'P 1'
#
loop_
_entity.id
_entity.type
_entity.pdbx_description
1 polymer ?
#
loop_
_entity_poly.entity_id
_entity_poly.type
_entity_poly.pdbx_seq_one_letter_code
_entity_poly.pdbx_strand_id
1 'polypeptide(L)'
;MTTTVLLGPQRFRLTAGTVVAEVAPEGPVVTITAGWRDREMEDAELDEVMGGRSHNLNLFHRFGHVLRNDRTFRRAGAAYNRATEEASSLYRLRLGHALDAVYSTMRRDVREDLADSALRAGLQSVRDIDAWYLWLTHELEQELRAESGMDTSEVVGHHRDEIREILSGAAALAIAGGHVGFLSWCLRLFDITPPPELPVVGWSAGAMALTEHIVLYNDKGPAGVQPAELWDRGLARAPGIIVMPHARRRIQFDDPARNQVLAHRFTPTRVVLLDDGFRLPVGADGTLPDTAKIVTLDGTITTLAQDLTTTNEVEA
;
A
#
# COMPACT_ATOMS: atom_id res chain seq x y z
N MET A 1 14.04 17.65 -6.19
CA MET A 1 14.29 16.35 -5.52
C MET A 1 12.94 15.76 -5.16
N THR A 2 12.67 14.52 -5.55
CA THR A 2 11.42 13.81 -5.17
C THR A 2 11.39 13.66 -3.65
N THR A 3 10.40 14.26 -3.00
CA THR A 3 10.23 14.16 -1.55
C THR A 3 9.02 13.30 -1.26
N THR A 4 9.23 12.02 -0.98
CA THR A 4 8.18 11.11 -0.52
C THR A 4 8.41 10.81 0.95
N VAL A 5 7.41 11.05 1.81
CA VAL A 5 7.49 10.71 3.23
C VAL A 5 6.34 9.79 3.61
N LEU A 6 6.67 8.57 4.03
CA LEU A 6 5.72 7.58 4.50
C LEU A 6 5.68 7.63 6.03
N LEU A 7 4.49 7.76 6.60
CA LEU A 7 4.30 7.89 8.03
C LEU A 7 3.58 6.68 8.59
N GLY A 8 3.91 6.38 9.84
CA GLY A 8 3.07 5.56 10.68
C GLY A 8 1.70 6.20 10.95
N PRO A 9 0.86 5.51 11.73
CA PRO A 9 -0.49 5.94 11.99
C PRO A 9 -0.60 7.30 12.71
N GLN A 10 -1.59 8.09 12.29
CA GLN A 10 -1.81 9.47 12.77
C GLN A 10 -2.99 9.53 13.75
N ARG A 11 -3.03 8.65 14.76
CA ARG A 11 -4.10 8.65 15.80
C ARG A 11 -3.57 9.01 17.19
N PHE A 12 -2.45 8.43 17.59
CA PHE A 12 -1.87 8.65 18.92
C PHE A 12 -0.70 9.65 18.89
N ARG A 13 -0.02 9.76 17.75
CA ARG A 13 1.04 10.73 17.50
C ARG A 13 0.76 11.38 16.16
N LEU A 14 0.40 12.65 16.17
CA LEU A 14 0.13 13.45 14.98
C LEU A 14 1.44 14.10 14.53
N THR A 15 2.00 13.62 13.42
CA THR A 15 3.23 14.13 12.82
C THR A 15 3.01 14.63 11.40
N ALA A 16 1.88 14.33 10.77
CA ALA A 16 1.59 14.68 9.38
C ALA A 16 1.71 16.19 9.13
N GLY A 17 1.08 17.02 9.97
CA GLY A 17 1.16 18.48 9.84
C GLY A 17 2.58 19.03 9.91
N THR A 18 3.37 18.54 10.88
CA THR A 18 4.78 18.93 11.01
C THR A 18 5.59 18.54 9.77
N VAL A 19 5.41 17.33 9.26
CA VAL A 19 6.12 16.85 8.07
C VAL A 19 5.70 17.63 6.83
N VAL A 20 4.41 17.93 6.68
CA VAL A 20 3.93 18.77 5.57
C VAL A 20 4.52 20.17 5.65
N ALA A 21 4.58 20.79 6.83
CA ALA A 21 5.22 22.09 7.01
C ALA A 21 6.74 22.06 6.76
N GLU A 22 7.41 20.94 7.01
CA GLU A 22 8.84 20.76 6.69
C GLU A 22 9.07 20.70 5.16
N VAL A 23 8.24 19.95 4.42
CA VAL A 23 8.45 19.72 2.97
C VAL A 23 7.78 20.78 2.08
N ALA A 24 6.75 21.46 2.60
CA ALA A 24 6.03 22.54 1.94
C ALA A 24 5.60 23.60 2.99
N PRO A 25 6.53 24.49 3.39
CA PRO A 25 6.26 25.51 4.40
C PRO A 25 5.10 26.43 4.02
N GLU A 26 4.96 26.74 2.74
CA GLU A 26 3.96 27.67 2.19
C GLU A 26 3.20 27.03 1.01
N GLY A 27 2.09 27.67 0.60
CA GLY A 27 1.25 27.24 -0.53
C GLY A 27 0.12 26.26 -0.18
N PRO A 28 -0.73 25.84 -1.14
CA PRO A 28 -1.86 24.97 -0.86
C PRO A 28 -1.43 23.50 -0.70
N VAL A 29 -2.07 22.78 0.24
CA VAL A 29 -1.84 21.35 0.46
C VAL A 29 -3.04 20.58 -0.08
N VAL A 30 -2.86 19.80 -1.14
CA VAL A 30 -3.95 18.94 -1.63
C VAL A 30 -4.04 17.70 -0.74
N THR A 31 -5.24 17.34 -0.31
CA THR A 31 -5.48 16.16 0.53
C THR A 31 -6.34 15.12 -0.20
N ILE A 32 -6.10 13.84 0.11
CA ILE A 32 -6.92 12.72 -0.34
C ILE A 32 -7.34 11.91 0.88
N THR A 33 -8.64 11.92 1.19
CA THR A 33 -9.23 11.16 2.31
C THR A 33 -10.24 10.09 1.85
N ALA A 34 -10.22 9.68 0.57
CA ALA A 34 -11.17 8.74 -0.02
C ALA A 34 -11.37 7.42 0.76
N GLY A 35 -10.36 6.98 1.51
CA GLY A 35 -10.47 5.84 2.42
C GLY A 35 -11.46 6.03 3.59
N TRP A 36 -11.89 7.26 3.88
CA TRP A 36 -12.88 7.60 4.92
C TRP A 36 -14.32 7.43 4.44
N ARG A 37 -14.51 7.26 3.13
CA ARG A 37 -15.79 6.95 2.49
C ARG A 37 -16.85 8.00 2.81
N ASP A 38 -17.95 7.62 3.46
CA ASP A 38 -19.08 8.50 3.77
C ASP A 38 -18.67 9.68 4.69
N ARG A 39 -17.53 9.57 5.38
CA ARG A 39 -16.94 10.61 6.23
C ARG A 39 -15.82 11.40 5.53
N GLU A 40 -15.66 11.29 4.21
CA GLU A 40 -14.57 11.94 3.47
C GLU A 40 -14.54 13.46 3.68
N MET A 41 -15.72 14.10 3.77
CA MET A 41 -15.89 15.54 3.98
C MET A 41 -15.82 15.95 5.47
N GLU A 42 -15.65 15.01 6.41
CA GLU A 42 -15.42 15.31 7.82
C GLU A 42 -13.92 15.60 8.07
N ASP A 43 -13.33 16.51 7.28
CA ASP A 43 -11.88 16.74 7.21
C ASP A 43 -11.41 18.03 7.90
N ALA A 44 -12.27 18.71 8.65
CA ALA A 44 -11.92 19.93 9.39
C ALA A 44 -10.73 19.73 10.35
N GLU A 45 -10.66 18.61 11.07
CA GLU A 45 -9.50 18.28 11.91
C GLU A 45 -8.22 18.08 11.09
N LEU A 46 -8.33 17.52 9.88
CA LEU A 46 -7.20 17.35 8.99
C LEU A 46 -6.74 18.71 8.42
N ASP A 47 -7.69 19.58 8.06
CA ASP A 47 -7.38 20.93 7.58
C ASP A 47 -6.64 21.74 8.66
N GLU A 48 -7.07 21.66 9.91
CA GLU A 48 -6.36 22.25 11.04
C GLU A 48 -4.92 21.72 11.16
N VAL A 49 -4.73 20.41 11.03
CA VAL A 49 -3.39 19.78 11.01
C VAL A 49 -2.54 20.26 9.83
N MET A 50 -3.15 20.62 8.71
CA MET A 50 -2.47 21.20 7.53
C MET A 50 -2.31 22.73 7.61
N GLY A 51 -2.72 23.35 8.73
CA GLY A 51 -2.61 24.79 8.96
C GLY A 51 -3.67 25.62 8.23
N GLY A 52 -4.85 25.06 7.96
CA GLY A 52 -5.97 25.76 7.31
C GLY A 52 -5.75 26.03 5.81
N ARG A 53 -4.84 25.29 5.18
CA ARG A 53 -4.44 25.44 3.77
C ARG A 53 -4.77 24.21 2.94
N SER A 54 -5.55 23.27 3.48
CA SER A 54 -5.83 22.03 2.77
C SER A 54 -6.93 22.21 1.74
N HIS A 55 -6.83 21.47 0.64
CA HIS A 55 -7.89 21.33 -0.34
C HIS A 55 -8.10 19.85 -0.66
N ASN A 56 -9.19 19.29 -0.15
CA ASN A 56 -9.50 17.88 -0.35
C ASN A 56 -10.06 17.62 -1.74
N LEU A 57 -9.51 16.61 -2.42
CA LEU A 57 -10.00 16.21 -3.74
C LEU A 57 -11.39 15.56 -3.69
N ASN A 58 -11.85 15.08 -2.52
CA ASN A 58 -13.17 14.48 -2.34
C ASN A 58 -13.45 13.36 -3.36
N LEU A 59 -12.46 12.47 -3.57
CA LEU A 59 -12.52 11.47 -4.63
C LEU A 59 -13.64 10.44 -4.41
N PHE A 60 -13.94 10.06 -3.16
CA PHE A 60 -15.04 9.14 -2.89
C PHE A 60 -16.40 9.78 -3.21
N HIS A 61 -16.59 11.06 -2.87
CA HIS A 61 -17.78 11.82 -3.26
C HIS A 61 -17.92 11.93 -4.79
N ARG A 62 -16.81 12.23 -5.50
CA ARG A 62 -16.76 12.24 -6.98
C ARG A 62 -17.09 10.87 -7.55
N PHE A 63 -16.57 9.79 -6.97
CA PHE A 63 -16.91 8.42 -7.37
C PHE A 63 -18.42 8.16 -7.24
N GLY A 64 -19.04 8.62 -6.14
CA GLY A 64 -20.50 8.57 -5.99
C GLY A 64 -21.25 9.35 -7.08
N HIS A 65 -20.72 10.50 -7.52
CA HIS A 65 -21.26 11.26 -8.63
C HIS A 65 -21.17 10.51 -9.96
N VAL A 66 -20.03 9.87 -10.26
CA VAL A 66 -19.87 9.02 -11.45
C VAL A 66 -20.88 7.88 -11.43
N LEU A 67 -21.03 7.15 -10.32
CA LEU A 67 -21.99 6.05 -10.23
C LEU A 67 -23.44 6.48 -10.49
N ARG A 68 -23.82 7.68 -10.07
CA ARG A 68 -25.19 8.21 -10.26
C ARG A 68 -25.44 8.64 -11.71
N ASN A 69 -24.44 9.25 -12.35
CA ASN A 69 -24.60 9.94 -13.61
C ASN A 69 -24.07 9.17 -14.83
N ASP A 70 -23.30 8.11 -14.63
CA ASP A 70 -22.82 7.23 -15.70
C ASP A 70 -23.35 5.79 -15.52
N ARG A 71 -24.39 5.46 -16.28
CA ARG A 71 -25.04 4.15 -16.23
C ARG A 71 -24.16 3.04 -16.79
N THR A 72 -23.36 3.33 -17.81
CA THR A 72 -22.48 2.34 -18.45
C THR A 72 -21.38 1.97 -17.48
N PHE A 73 -20.71 2.97 -16.90
CA PHE A 73 -19.72 2.78 -15.86
C PHE A 73 -20.29 2.03 -14.66
N ARG A 74 -21.45 2.42 -14.14
CA ARG A 74 -22.06 1.73 -12.98
C ARG A 74 -22.34 0.25 -13.24
N ARG A 75 -22.77 -0.12 -14.45
CA ARG A 75 -23.03 -1.52 -14.81
C ARG A 75 -21.74 -2.33 -14.90
N ALA A 76 -20.75 -1.82 -15.63
CA ALA A 76 -19.44 -2.46 -15.75
C ALA A 76 -18.75 -2.57 -14.38
N GLY A 77 -18.78 -1.52 -13.56
CA GLY A 77 -18.24 -1.51 -12.21
C GLY A 77 -18.88 -2.56 -11.29
N ALA A 78 -20.18 -2.83 -11.42
CA ALA A 78 -20.83 -3.91 -10.67
C ALA A 78 -20.37 -5.31 -11.11
N ALA A 79 -20.12 -5.51 -12.41
CA ALA A 79 -19.56 -6.76 -12.93
C ALA A 79 -18.10 -6.95 -12.46
N TYR A 80 -17.27 -5.91 -12.59
CA TYR A 80 -15.89 -5.89 -12.11
C TYR A 80 -15.77 -6.21 -10.62
N ASN A 81 -16.61 -5.61 -9.77
CA ASN A 81 -16.58 -5.86 -8.33
C ASN A 81 -16.86 -7.34 -7.99
N ARG A 82 -17.84 -7.96 -8.67
CA ARG A 82 -18.13 -9.40 -8.51
C ARG A 82 -16.95 -10.25 -8.95
N ALA A 83 -16.40 -9.98 -10.13
CA ALA A 83 -15.25 -10.74 -10.66
C ALA A 83 -14.02 -10.61 -9.74
N THR A 84 -13.77 -9.42 -9.18
CA THR A 84 -12.66 -9.18 -8.24
C THR A 84 -12.89 -9.91 -6.91
N GLU A 85 -14.12 -9.98 -6.42
CA GLU A 85 -14.47 -10.75 -5.22
C GLU A 85 -14.25 -12.26 -5.42
N GLU A 86 -14.68 -12.80 -6.56
CA GLU A 86 -14.45 -14.19 -6.98
C GLU A 86 -12.95 -14.49 -7.13
N ALA A 87 -12.21 -13.62 -7.83
CA ALA A 87 -10.76 -13.72 -7.99
C ALA A 87 -10.04 -13.71 -6.65
N SER A 88 -10.41 -12.80 -5.74
CA SER A 88 -9.81 -12.73 -4.39
C SER A 88 -10.08 -14.00 -3.57
N SER A 89 -11.25 -14.62 -3.77
CA SER A 89 -11.61 -15.86 -3.07
C SER A 89 -10.79 -17.05 -3.55
N LEU A 90 -10.58 -17.17 -4.87
CA LEU A 90 -9.69 -18.18 -5.45
C LEU A 90 -8.23 -17.96 -5.04
N TYR A 91 -7.78 -16.70 -5.01
CA TYR A 91 -6.45 -16.32 -4.54
C TYR A 91 -6.23 -16.74 -3.08
N ARG A 92 -7.10 -16.34 -2.16
CA ARG A 92 -6.99 -16.69 -0.73
C ARG A 92 -6.96 -18.20 -0.52
N LEU A 93 -7.80 -18.95 -1.22
CA LEU A 93 -7.82 -20.41 -1.13
C LEU A 93 -6.47 -21.02 -1.53
N ARG A 94 -5.93 -20.63 -2.69
CA ARG A 94 -4.63 -21.14 -3.18
C ARG A 94 -3.48 -20.71 -2.27
N LEU A 95 -3.48 -19.44 -1.87
CA LEU A 95 -2.45 -18.87 -1.01
C LEU A 95 -2.38 -19.59 0.34
N GLY A 96 -3.53 -19.84 0.97
CA GLY A 96 -3.61 -20.54 2.25
C GLY A 96 -2.93 -21.90 2.19
N HIS A 97 -3.32 -22.74 1.22
CA HIS A 97 -2.73 -24.07 1.05
C HIS A 97 -1.22 -24.03 0.74
N ALA A 98 -0.77 -23.09 -0.09
CA ALA A 98 0.64 -22.96 -0.41
C ALA A 98 1.48 -22.57 0.81
N LEU A 99 1.00 -21.61 1.61
CA LEU A 99 1.67 -21.22 2.85
C LEU A 99 1.62 -22.30 3.92
N ASP A 100 0.51 -23.02 4.06
CA ASP A 100 0.41 -24.16 4.97
C ASP A 100 1.45 -25.24 4.63
N ALA A 101 1.70 -25.49 3.34
CA ALA A 101 2.75 -26.40 2.89
C ALA A 101 4.15 -25.89 3.24
N VAL A 102 4.43 -24.59 3.05
CA VAL A 102 5.71 -23.96 3.45
C VAL A 102 5.94 -24.13 4.95
N TYR A 103 4.99 -23.68 5.78
CA TYR A 103 5.12 -23.77 7.23
C TYR A 103 5.20 -25.21 7.74
N SER A 104 4.48 -26.14 7.12
CA SER A 104 4.54 -27.56 7.49
C SER A 104 5.87 -28.21 7.15
N THR A 105 6.54 -27.72 6.12
CA THR A 105 7.88 -28.17 5.70
C THR A 105 8.96 -27.59 6.62
N MET A 106 8.87 -26.30 6.95
CA MET A 106 9.81 -25.64 7.88
C MET A 106 9.83 -26.28 9.27
N ARG A 107 8.73 -26.92 9.71
CA ARG A 107 8.66 -27.61 11.00
C ARG A 107 9.32 -29.00 11.02
N ARG A 108 9.88 -29.47 9.91
CA ARG A 108 10.49 -30.81 9.83
C ARG A 108 11.96 -30.76 10.19
N ASP A 109 12.37 -31.71 11.03
CA ASP A 109 13.77 -31.94 11.35
C ASP A 109 14.41 -32.75 10.21
N VAL A 110 15.08 -32.04 9.32
CA VAL A 110 15.78 -32.58 8.14
C VAL A 110 17.13 -31.87 8.00
N ARG A 111 18.00 -32.41 7.14
CA ARG A 111 19.27 -31.74 6.82
C ARG A 111 19.04 -30.32 6.29
N GLU A 112 19.90 -29.40 6.69
CA GLU A 112 19.82 -27.97 6.36
C GLU A 112 19.73 -27.69 4.86
N ASP A 113 20.54 -28.38 4.03
CA ASP A 113 20.53 -28.24 2.57
C ASP A 113 19.17 -28.59 1.94
N LEU A 114 18.49 -29.59 2.50
CA LEU A 114 17.15 -29.99 2.07
C LEU A 114 16.08 -29.03 2.58
N ALA A 115 16.20 -28.53 3.82
CA ALA A 115 15.29 -27.52 4.38
C ALA A 115 15.30 -26.25 3.54
N ASP A 116 16.49 -25.74 3.21
CA ASP A 116 16.69 -24.56 2.38
C ASP A 116 16.13 -24.71 0.97
N SER A 117 16.40 -25.86 0.33
CA SER A 117 15.85 -26.15 -0.99
C SER A 117 14.33 -26.21 -0.98
N ALA A 118 13.74 -26.81 0.05
CA ALA A 118 12.30 -26.95 0.18
C ALA A 118 11.63 -25.60 0.48
N LEU A 119 12.23 -24.76 1.32
CA LEU A 119 11.76 -23.40 1.60
C LEU A 119 11.76 -22.56 0.31
N ARG A 120 12.86 -22.55 -0.46
CA ARG A 120 12.92 -21.82 -1.74
C ARG A 120 11.86 -22.29 -2.73
N ALA A 121 11.68 -23.60 -2.88
CA ALA A 121 10.68 -24.16 -3.80
C ALA A 121 9.24 -23.81 -3.38
N GLY A 122 8.92 -23.94 -2.08
CA GLY A 122 7.60 -23.59 -1.55
C GLY A 122 7.29 -22.10 -1.69
N LEU A 123 8.26 -21.23 -1.39
CA LEU A 123 8.12 -19.79 -1.58
C LEU A 123 7.97 -19.39 -3.05
N GLN A 124 8.63 -20.10 -3.96
CA GLN A 124 8.42 -19.87 -5.39
C GLN A 124 6.97 -20.16 -5.79
N SER A 125 6.38 -21.25 -5.30
CA SER A 125 4.95 -21.54 -5.54
C SER A 125 4.01 -20.45 -4.99
N VAL A 126 4.35 -19.86 -3.84
CA VAL A 126 3.59 -18.71 -3.27
C VAL A 126 3.71 -17.49 -4.20
N ARG A 127 4.92 -17.17 -4.67
CA ARG A 127 5.15 -16.06 -5.61
C ARG A 127 4.43 -16.25 -6.94
N ASP A 128 4.37 -17.49 -7.45
CA ASP A 128 3.64 -17.80 -8.68
C ASP A 128 2.12 -17.55 -8.52
N ILE A 129 1.56 -17.82 -7.33
CA ILE A 129 0.16 -17.50 -7.00
C ILE A 129 -0.05 -15.98 -6.94
N ASP A 130 0.88 -15.24 -6.32
CA ASP A 130 0.84 -13.77 -6.28
C ASP A 130 0.91 -13.15 -7.67
N ALA A 131 1.84 -13.62 -8.51
CA ALA A 131 2.01 -13.14 -9.88
C ALA A 131 0.76 -13.41 -10.74
N TRP A 132 0.17 -14.60 -10.61
CA TRP A 132 -1.10 -14.92 -11.26
C TRP A 132 -2.23 -13.98 -10.80
N TYR A 133 -2.31 -13.69 -9.50
CA TYR A 133 -3.36 -12.82 -8.98
C TYR A 133 -3.22 -11.39 -9.47
N LEU A 134 -2.00 -10.83 -9.46
CA LEU A 134 -1.73 -9.49 -10.01
C LEU A 134 -2.02 -9.39 -11.51
N TRP A 135 -1.69 -10.43 -12.27
CA TRP A 135 -2.06 -10.50 -13.68
C TRP A 135 -3.57 -10.47 -13.83
N LEU A 136 -4.31 -11.29 -13.08
CA LEU A 136 -5.77 -11.38 -13.17
C LEU A 136 -6.45 -10.06 -12.78
N THR A 137 -6.02 -9.41 -11.69
CA THR A 137 -6.61 -8.11 -11.29
C THR A 137 -6.34 -7.03 -12.33
N HIS A 138 -5.19 -7.08 -13.00
CA HIS A 138 -4.88 -6.19 -14.12
C HIS A 138 -5.79 -6.43 -15.32
N GLU A 139 -6.00 -7.69 -15.73
CA GLU A 139 -6.91 -8.03 -16.84
C GLU A 139 -8.33 -7.55 -16.56
N LEU A 140 -8.85 -7.82 -15.35
CA LEU A 140 -10.17 -7.35 -14.93
C LEU A 140 -10.29 -5.81 -14.97
N GLU A 141 -9.22 -5.09 -14.64
CA GLU A 141 -9.19 -3.63 -14.75
C GLU A 141 -9.22 -3.18 -16.22
N GLN A 142 -8.51 -3.87 -17.12
CA GLN A 142 -8.54 -3.57 -18.56
C GLN A 142 -9.93 -3.85 -19.16
N GLU A 143 -10.55 -4.96 -18.79
CA GLU A 143 -11.94 -5.29 -19.17
C GLU A 143 -12.90 -4.20 -18.69
N LEU A 144 -12.79 -3.78 -17.43
CA LEU A 144 -13.57 -2.67 -16.90
C LEU A 144 -13.37 -1.39 -17.74
N ARG A 145 -12.13 -1.00 -18.02
CA ARG A 145 -11.84 0.23 -18.80
C ARG A 145 -12.49 0.16 -20.18
N ALA A 146 -12.39 -0.98 -20.86
CA ALA A 146 -13.00 -1.21 -22.16
C ALA A 146 -14.55 -1.18 -22.11
N GLU A 147 -15.16 -1.89 -21.16
CA GLU A 147 -16.63 -2.03 -21.08
C GLU A 147 -17.33 -0.78 -20.54
N SER A 148 -16.70 -0.08 -19.60
CA SER A 148 -17.28 1.12 -18.98
C SER A 148 -17.19 2.35 -19.88
N GLY A 149 -16.30 2.35 -20.88
CA GLY A 149 -15.91 3.56 -21.59
C GLY A 149 -15.25 4.57 -20.64
N MET A 150 -14.52 4.12 -19.61
CA MET A 150 -13.96 4.98 -18.57
C MET A 150 -13.19 6.17 -19.14
N ASP A 151 -12.43 5.93 -20.21
CA ASP A 151 -11.58 6.92 -20.85
C ASP A 151 -12.31 7.81 -21.86
N THR A 152 -13.57 7.50 -22.18
CA THR A 152 -14.45 8.31 -23.05
C THR A 152 -15.64 8.90 -22.30
N SER A 153 -15.82 8.58 -21.01
CA SER A 153 -16.90 9.08 -20.18
C SER A 153 -16.72 10.58 -19.89
N GLU A 154 -17.68 11.40 -20.32
CA GLU A 154 -17.68 12.84 -20.06
C GLU A 154 -17.68 13.16 -18.54
N VAL A 155 -18.40 12.36 -17.74
CA VAL A 155 -18.50 12.56 -16.28
C VAL A 155 -17.16 12.28 -15.59
N VAL A 156 -16.49 11.19 -15.98
CA VAL A 156 -15.16 10.86 -15.46
C VAL A 156 -14.13 11.89 -15.94
N GLY A 157 -14.14 12.22 -17.24
CA GLY A 157 -13.24 13.20 -17.84
C GLY A 157 -13.32 14.56 -17.16
N HIS A 158 -14.53 15.07 -16.93
CA HIS A 158 -14.75 16.33 -16.22
C HIS A 158 -14.12 16.35 -14.82
N HIS A 159 -14.31 15.28 -14.03
CA HIS A 159 -13.67 15.20 -12.71
C HIS A 159 -12.14 15.08 -12.80
N ARG A 160 -11.61 14.31 -13.76
CA ARG A 160 -10.16 14.21 -13.99
C ARG A 160 -9.56 15.58 -14.31
N ASP A 161 -10.26 16.41 -15.08
CA ASP A 161 -9.81 17.76 -15.43
C ASP A 161 -9.80 18.71 -14.22
N GLU A 162 -10.88 18.76 -13.44
CA GLU A 162 -10.95 19.57 -12.21
C GLU A 162 -9.86 19.16 -11.21
N ILE A 163 -9.66 17.86 -11.04
CA ILE A 163 -8.63 17.31 -10.16
C ILE A 163 -7.23 17.72 -10.62
N ARG A 164 -6.96 17.66 -11.94
CA ARG A 164 -5.67 18.05 -12.50
C ARG A 164 -5.40 19.53 -12.29
N GLU A 165 -6.41 20.38 -12.45
CA GLU A 165 -6.30 21.82 -12.18
C GLU A 165 -5.93 22.07 -10.72
N ILE A 166 -6.64 21.45 -9.77
CA ILE A 166 -6.35 21.56 -8.33
C ILE A 166 -4.93 21.08 -8.01
N LEU A 167 -4.53 19.90 -8.51
CA LEU A 167 -3.21 19.32 -8.26
C LEU A 167 -2.08 20.17 -8.86
N SER A 168 -2.32 20.85 -9.98
CA SER A 168 -1.30 21.70 -10.63
C SER A 168 -0.89 22.90 -9.77
N GLY A 169 -1.77 23.37 -8.88
CA GLY A 169 -1.49 24.45 -7.94
C GLY A 169 -0.89 23.98 -6.61
N ALA A 170 -0.78 22.67 -6.38
CA ALA A 170 -0.40 22.11 -5.07
C ALA A 170 1.08 22.35 -4.73
N ALA A 171 1.35 22.76 -3.49
CA ALA A 171 2.69 22.77 -2.92
C ALA A 171 3.09 21.39 -2.33
N ALA A 172 2.11 20.60 -1.90
CA ALA A 172 2.29 19.21 -1.47
C ALA A 172 0.99 18.42 -1.64
N LEU A 173 1.12 17.09 -1.69
CA LEU A 173 0.01 16.14 -1.66
C LEU A 173 0.06 15.30 -0.39
N ALA A 174 -1.02 15.27 0.37
CA ALA A 174 -1.17 14.44 1.57
C ALA A 174 -2.24 13.35 1.34
N ILE A 175 -1.86 12.08 1.48
CA ILE A 175 -2.75 10.93 1.28
C ILE A 175 -3.02 10.24 2.62
N ALA A 176 -4.26 10.31 3.05
CA ALA A 176 -4.65 9.84 4.37
C ALA A 176 -4.84 8.31 4.45
N GLY A 177 -4.82 7.82 5.69
CA GLY A 177 -5.26 6.47 6.02
C GLY A 177 -6.77 6.25 5.79
N GLY A 178 -7.23 5.02 5.94
CA GLY A 178 -8.63 4.64 5.77
C GLY A 178 -8.75 3.24 5.16
N HIS A 179 -9.84 3.00 4.42
CA HIS A 179 -10.02 1.77 3.66
C HIS A 179 -9.19 1.80 2.37
N VAL A 180 -8.09 1.04 2.33
CA VAL A 180 -7.14 1.07 1.20
C VAL A 180 -7.76 0.67 -0.14
N GLY A 181 -8.73 -0.26 -0.14
CA GLY A 181 -9.42 -0.65 -1.38
C GLY A 181 -10.16 0.49 -2.07
N PHE A 182 -10.99 1.25 -1.34
CA PHE A 182 -11.66 2.43 -1.88
C PHE A 182 -10.69 3.56 -2.24
N LEU A 183 -9.64 3.76 -1.43
CA LEU A 183 -8.59 4.72 -1.75
C LEU A 183 -7.93 4.39 -3.09
N SER A 184 -7.41 3.17 -3.24
CA SER A 184 -6.72 2.73 -4.45
C SER A 184 -7.62 2.76 -5.68
N TRP A 185 -8.88 2.33 -5.52
CA TRP A 185 -9.88 2.44 -6.57
C TRP A 185 -10.09 3.88 -7.04
N CYS A 186 -10.27 4.82 -6.12
CA CYS A 186 -10.48 6.22 -6.46
C CYS A 186 -9.22 6.84 -7.10
N LEU A 187 -8.03 6.51 -6.61
CA LEU A 187 -6.77 6.97 -7.20
C LEU A 187 -6.66 6.55 -8.67
N ARG A 188 -7.04 5.31 -9.00
CA ARG A 188 -7.02 4.80 -10.39
C ARG A 188 -8.14 5.37 -11.25
N LEU A 189 -9.37 5.43 -10.74
CA LEU A 189 -10.51 5.97 -11.50
C LEU A 189 -10.25 7.40 -11.96
N PHE A 190 -9.65 8.23 -11.11
CA PHE A 190 -9.36 9.63 -11.40
C PHE A 190 -7.93 9.87 -11.89
N ASP A 191 -7.21 8.82 -12.32
CA ASP A 191 -5.84 8.87 -12.87
C ASP A 191 -4.87 9.74 -12.03
N ILE A 192 -4.92 9.58 -10.70
CA ILE A 192 -4.06 10.34 -9.78
C ILE A 192 -2.61 9.88 -9.94
N THR A 193 -1.80 10.71 -10.60
CA THR A 193 -0.37 10.48 -10.78
C THR A 193 0.38 11.72 -10.29
N PRO A 194 0.83 11.74 -9.02
CA PRO A 194 1.55 12.89 -8.48
C PRO A 194 2.85 13.13 -9.28
N PRO A 195 3.17 14.37 -9.68
CA PRO A 195 4.44 14.68 -10.34
C PRO A 195 5.65 14.29 -9.47
N PRO A 196 6.78 13.80 -10.04
CA PRO A 196 7.96 13.42 -9.26
C PRO A 196 8.48 14.52 -8.32
N GLU A 197 8.40 15.77 -8.73
CA GLU A 197 8.84 16.94 -7.98
C GLU A 197 7.89 17.36 -6.85
N LEU A 198 6.61 17.02 -6.93
CA LEU A 198 5.61 17.35 -5.91
C LEU A 198 5.91 16.55 -4.63
N PRO A 199 6.11 17.19 -3.47
CA PRO A 199 6.21 16.48 -2.20
C PRO A 199 4.94 15.68 -1.91
N VAL A 200 5.11 14.40 -1.56
CA VAL A 200 3.98 13.52 -1.22
C VAL A 200 4.18 12.94 0.19
N VAL A 201 3.18 13.12 1.04
CA VAL A 201 3.14 12.57 2.40
C VAL A 201 1.99 11.58 2.50
N GLY A 202 2.27 10.32 2.82
CA GLY A 202 1.26 9.28 2.97
C GLY A 202 1.32 8.61 4.33
N TRP A 203 0.17 8.26 4.91
CA TRP A 203 0.12 7.49 6.16
C TRP A 203 -0.90 6.36 6.13
N SER A 204 -0.63 5.30 6.89
CA SER A 204 -1.49 4.11 6.94
C SER A 204 -1.82 3.61 5.52
N ALA A 205 -3.10 3.55 5.12
CA ALA A 205 -3.50 3.15 3.77
C ALA A 205 -2.89 4.02 2.66
N GLY A 206 -2.71 5.33 2.89
CA GLY A 206 -2.05 6.23 1.95
C GLY A 206 -0.58 5.89 1.75
N ALA A 207 0.12 5.46 2.81
CA ALA A 207 1.49 4.97 2.69
C ALA A 207 1.56 3.67 1.87
N MET A 208 0.62 2.75 2.10
CA MET A 208 0.51 1.50 1.34
C MET A 208 0.18 1.75 -0.14
N ALA A 209 -0.66 2.75 -0.43
CA ALA A 209 -1.01 3.09 -1.80
C ALA A 209 0.16 3.72 -2.58
N LEU A 210 1.19 4.24 -1.89
CA LEU A 210 2.37 4.83 -2.53
C LEU A 210 3.44 3.80 -2.91
N THR A 211 3.37 2.57 -2.39
CA THR A 211 4.29 1.49 -2.74
C THR A 211 3.87 0.77 -4.03
N GLU A 212 4.70 -0.13 -4.54
CA GLU A 212 4.36 -0.94 -5.73
C GLU A 212 3.23 -1.93 -5.44
N HIS A 213 3.26 -2.54 -4.26
CA HIS A 213 2.30 -3.56 -3.84
C HIS A 213 1.57 -3.13 -2.57
N ILE A 214 0.26 -3.36 -2.54
CA ILE A 214 -0.60 -3.19 -1.38
C ILE A 214 -0.80 -4.56 -0.75
N VAL A 215 -0.29 -4.75 0.47
CA VAL A 215 -0.40 -6.01 1.22
C VAL A 215 -1.34 -5.84 2.41
N LEU A 216 -2.37 -6.67 2.51
CA LEU A 216 -3.28 -6.74 3.65
C LEU A 216 -2.79 -7.79 4.64
N TYR A 217 -2.80 -7.45 5.92
CA TYR A 217 -2.29 -8.33 6.97
C TYR A 217 -2.90 -7.93 8.31
N ASN A 218 -3.15 -8.94 9.14
CA ASN A 218 -3.53 -8.76 10.54
C ASN A 218 -3.38 -10.09 11.29
N ASP A 219 -2.17 -10.44 11.69
CA ASP A 219 -1.90 -11.66 12.47
C ASP A 219 -2.56 -11.63 13.87
N LYS A 220 -2.89 -10.44 14.37
CA LYS A 220 -3.52 -10.21 15.68
C LYS A 220 -5.02 -9.91 15.57
N GLY A 221 -5.62 -10.27 14.43
CA GLY A 221 -7.05 -10.10 14.18
C GLY A 221 -7.93 -11.09 14.95
N PRO A 222 -9.26 -10.85 14.99
CA PRO A 222 -10.20 -11.74 15.68
C PRO A 222 -10.29 -13.14 15.04
N ALA A 223 -9.97 -13.26 13.76
CA ALA A 223 -9.88 -14.54 13.05
C ALA A 223 -8.55 -15.28 13.31
N GLY A 224 -7.75 -14.81 14.27
CA GLY A 224 -6.40 -15.29 14.52
C GLY A 224 -5.45 -14.90 13.39
N VAL A 225 -4.35 -15.65 13.32
CA VAL A 225 -3.27 -15.43 12.37
C VAL A 225 -3.71 -15.82 10.96
N GLN A 226 -3.74 -14.86 10.05
CA GLN A 226 -4.08 -15.07 8.64
C GLN A 226 -2.86 -14.82 7.75
N PRO A 227 -2.76 -15.46 6.57
CA PRO A 227 -1.80 -15.08 5.54
C PRO A 227 -1.83 -13.58 5.25
N ALA A 228 -0.65 -12.97 5.07
CA ALA A 228 -0.60 -11.66 4.43
C ALA A 228 -1.07 -11.82 2.97
N GLU A 229 -2.04 -11.02 2.54
CA GLU A 229 -2.64 -11.09 1.21
C GLU A 229 -2.09 -9.96 0.35
N LEU A 230 -1.57 -10.29 -0.82
CA LEU A 230 -1.34 -9.28 -1.85
C LEU A 230 -2.71 -8.85 -2.37
N TRP A 231 -3.07 -7.59 -2.18
CA TRP A 231 -4.39 -7.08 -2.57
C TRP A 231 -4.38 -6.56 -3.99
N ASP A 232 -3.41 -5.70 -4.32
CA ASP A 232 -3.28 -5.10 -5.65
C ASP A 232 -1.96 -4.32 -5.77
N ARG A 233 -1.78 -3.66 -6.91
CA ARG A 233 -0.74 -2.67 -7.19
C ARG A 233 -1.10 -1.30 -6.59
N GLY A 234 -0.11 -0.62 -6.04
CA GLY A 234 -0.19 0.79 -5.66
C GLY A 234 0.33 1.72 -6.77
N LEU A 235 0.64 2.96 -6.42
CA LEU A 235 1.13 4.00 -7.33
C LEU A 235 2.60 3.84 -7.71
N ALA A 236 3.34 2.94 -7.06
CA ALA A 236 4.78 2.72 -7.30
C ALA A 236 5.65 3.99 -7.15
N ARG A 237 5.22 4.95 -6.32
CA ARG A 237 5.95 6.19 -6.02
C ARG A 237 7.14 5.96 -5.08
N ALA A 238 7.04 4.95 -4.21
CA ALA A 238 8.10 4.45 -3.36
C ALA A 238 8.42 3.00 -3.79
N PRO A 239 9.25 2.82 -4.84
CA PRO A 239 9.56 1.50 -5.38
C PRO A 239 10.47 0.70 -4.46
N GLY A 240 10.52 -0.62 -4.64
CA GLY A 240 11.43 -1.51 -3.91
C GLY A 240 11.09 -1.75 -2.44
N ILE A 241 9.97 -1.19 -1.96
CA ILE A 241 9.50 -1.38 -0.58
C ILE A 241 8.01 -1.72 -0.49
N ILE A 242 7.65 -2.51 0.51
CA ILE A 242 6.29 -2.72 0.98
C ILE A 242 6.23 -2.18 2.40
N VAL A 243 5.26 -1.31 2.66
CA VAL A 243 5.08 -0.76 4.01
C VAL A 243 3.98 -1.46 4.78
N MET A 244 4.23 -1.66 6.08
CA MET A 244 3.29 -2.26 7.01
C MET A 244 2.97 -1.30 8.18
N PRO A 245 1.95 -0.42 8.00
CA PRO A 245 1.46 0.46 9.06
C PRO A 245 0.79 -0.24 10.25
N HIS A 246 0.98 0.27 11.46
CA HIS A 246 0.51 -0.36 12.70
C HIS A 246 1.16 -1.73 12.99
N ALA A 247 2.40 -1.94 12.53
CA ALA A 247 3.10 -3.22 12.58
C ALA A 247 3.01 -3.90 13.97
N ARG A 248 3.31 -3.20 15.06
CA ARG A 248 3.27 -3.78 16.43
C ARG A 248 1.90 -4.36 16.82
N ARG A 249 0.83 -3.79 16.27
CA ARG A 249 -0.56 -4.17 16.56
C ARG A 249 -1.10 -5.22 15.59
N ARG A 250 -0.42 -5.49 14.48
CA ARG A 250 -0.93 -6.33 13.39
C ARG A 250 -0.01 -7.49 13.01
N ILE A 251 1.24 -7.49 13.43
CA ILE A 251 2.23 -8.53 13.10
C ILE A 251 2.72 -9.20 14.38
N GLN A 252 2.93 -10.52 14.32
CA GLN A 252 3.60 -11.29 15.39
C GLN A 252 5.12 -11.13 15.26
N PHE A 253 5.69 -10.20 16.01
CA PHE A 253 7.13 -9.89 15.95
C PHE A 253 8.00 -11.04 16.49
N ASP A 254 7.43 -11.88 17.34
CA ASP A 254 8.07 -13.01 18.03
C ASP A 254 7.95 -14.35 17.28
N ASP A 255 7.44 -14.34 16.04
CA ASP A 255 7.40 -15.50 15.16
C ASP A 255 8.40 -15.34 14.01
N PRO A 256 9.68 -15.70 14.21
CA PRO A 256 10.72 -15.54 13.19
C PRO A 256 10.45 -16.37 11.94
N ALA A 257 9.82 -17.54 12.05
CA ALA A 257 9.50 -18.38 10.90
C ALA A 257 8.49 -17.69 9.96
N ARG A 258 7.45 -17.05 10.52
CA ARG A 258 6.50 -16.27 9.72
C ARG A 258 7.14 -15.03 9.10
N ASN A 259 7.95 -14.33 9.87
CA ASN A 259 8.65 -13.14 9.41
C ASN A 259 9.66 -13.47 8.30
N GLN A 260 10.34 -14.60 8.40
CA GLN A 260 11.23 -15.13 7.37
C GLN A 260 10.45 -15.41 6.07
N VAL A 261 9.31 -16.12 6.16
CA VAL A 261 8.45 -16.38 4.99
C VAL A 261 7.96 -15.08 4.37
N LEU A 262 7.57 -14.09 5.18
CA LEU A 262 7.15 -12.77 4.72
C LEU A 262 8.27 -12.03 3.97
N ALA A 263 9.47 -11.96 4.55
CA ALA A 263 10.61 -11.26 3.97
C ALA A 263 11.10 -11.93 2.67
N HIS A 264 11.25 -13.26 2.67
CA HIS A 264 11.64 -13.96 1.46
C HIS A 264 10.56 -13.86 0.39
N ARG A 265 9.27 -14.05 0.69
CA ARG A 265 8.20 -14.01 -0.30
C ARG A 265 8.28 -12.77 -1.18
N PHE A 266 8.53 -11.60 -0.60
CA PHE A 266 8.54 -10.33 -1.31
C PHE A 266 9.91 -9.90 -1.86
N THR A 267 10.99 -10.68 -1.66
CA THR A 267 12.31 -10.37 -2.25
C THR A 267 12.20 -10.17 -3.77
N PRO A 268 12.82 -9.12 -4.37
CA PRO A 268 13.79 -8.20 -3.77
C PRO A 268 13.20 -7.01 -3.00
N THR A 269 11.87 -6.85 -2.97
CA THR A 269 11.18 -5.77 -2.26
C THR A 269 11.35 -5.91 -0.74
N ARG A 270 11.78 -4.84 -0.07
CA ARG A 270 11.97 -4.84 1.39
C ARG A 270 10.64 -4.61 2.12
N VAL A 271 10.39 -5.38 3.18
CA VAL A 271 9.22 -5.19 4.06
C VAL A 271 9.59 -4.22 5.18
N VAL A 272 8.95 -3.05 5.21
CA VAL A 272 9.25 -1.94 6.12
C VAL A 272 8.10 -1.69 7.07
N LEU A 273 8.39 -1.57 8.36
CA LEU A 273 7.39 -1.45 9.43
C LEU A 273 7.17 0.01 9.83
N LEU A 274 5.92 0.46 9.84
CA LEU A 274 5.55 1.85 10.20
C LEU A 274 4.63 1.88 11.44
N ASP A 275 5.21 2.12 12.62
CA ASP A 275 4.47 2.27 13.87
C ASP A 275 4.16 3.74 14.21
N ASP A 276 3.35 3.97 15.26
CA ASP A 276 2.95 5.31 15.71
C ASP A 276 4.16 6.25 15.87
N GLY A 277 4.13 7.40 15.19
CA GLY A 277 5.18 8.41 15.20
C GLY A 277 6.41 8.11 14.34
N PHE A 278 6.45 6.99 13.63
CA PHE A 278 7.54 6.69 12.69
C PHE A 278 7.41 7.56 11.43
N ARG A 279 8.55 8.08 10.95
CA ARG A 279 8.66 8.88 9.72
C ARG A 279 9.70 8.23 8.82
N LEU A 280 9.34 7.93 7.59
CA LEU A 280 10.21 7.28 6.61
C LEU A 280 10.32 8.16 5.36
N PRO A 281 11.31 9.06 5.27
CA PRO A 281 11.64 9.68 3.99
C PRO A 281 12.16 8.60 3.03
N VAL A 282 11.67 8.59 1.80
CA VAL A 282 12.05 7.62 0.77
C VAL A 282 12.65 8.37 -0.41
N GLY A 283 13.85 7.94 -0.85
CA GLY A 283 14.50 8.46 -2.04
C GLY A 283 13.71 8.16 -3.32
N ALA A 284 13.99 8.89 -4.40
CA ALA A 284 13.32 8.69 -5.69
C ALA A 284 13.48 7.27 -6.26
N ASP A 285 14.58 6.60 -5.88
CA ASP A 285 14.95 5.24 -6.27
C ASP A 285 14.54 4.17 -5.24
N GLY A 286 13.77 4.55 -4.21
CA GLY A 286 13.41 3.65 -3.12
C GLY A 286 14.45 3.57 -2.00
N THR A 287 15.51 4.39 -2.04
CA THR A 287 16.51 4.42 -0.96
C THR A 287 15.88 4.71 0.39
N LEU A 288 16.22 3.88 1.37
CA LEU A 288 15.73 3.94 2.74
C LEU A 288 16.79 4.52 3.69
N PRO A 289 16.40 5.28 4.72
CA PRO A 289 17.33 5.73 5.76
C PRO A 289 17.74 4.56 6.67
N ASP A 290 18.90 4.69 7.30
CA ASP A 290 19.48 3.74 8.27
C ASP A 290 18.53 3.36 9.43
N THR A 291 17.62 4.28 9.77
CA THR A 291 16.64 4.12 10.85
C THR A 291 15.41 3.33 10.42
N ALA A 292 15.25 3.01 9.14
CA ALA A 292 14.13 2.24 8.62
C ALA A 292 14.04 0.88 9.33
N LYS A 293 12.87 0.59 9.90
CA LYS A 293 12.60 -0.71 10.55
C LYS A 293 12.17 -1.72 9.50
N ILE A 294 12.88 -2.83 9.39
CA ILE A 294 12.67 -3.84 8.36
C ILE A 294 12.44 -5.21 8.97
N VAL A 295 11.82 -6.10 8.19
CA VAL A 295 11.85 -7.55 8.41
C VAL A 295 12.98 -8.12 7.57
N THR A 296 13.94 -8.77 8.20
CA THR A 296 15.13 -9.37 7.56
C THR A 296 14.83 -10.78 7.06
N LEU A 297 15.74 -11.32 6.23
CA LEU A 297 15.59 -12.65 5.64
C LEU A 297 15.67 -13.78 6.67
N ASP A 298 16.29 -13.57 7.83
CA ASP A 298 16.27 -14.52 8.96
C ASP A 298 14.99 -14.41 9.81
N GLY A 299 14.07 -13.50 9.45
CA GLY A 299 12.81 -13.28 10.16
C GLY A 299 12.92 -12.41 11.41
N THR A 300 14.07 -11.78 11.65
CA THR A 300 14.22 -10.79 12.72
C THR A 300 13.68 -9.42 12.29
N ILE A 301 13.46 -8.55 13.27
CA ILE A 301 13.00 -7.17 13.05
C ILE A 301 14.06 -6.24 13.62
N THR A 302 14.64 -5.43 12.75
CA THR A 302 15.79 -4.60 13.07
C THR A 302 15.77 -3.29 12.27
N THR A 303 16.75 -2.41 12.48
CA THR A 303 16.94 -1.25 11.59
C THR A 303 17.86 -1.59 10.42
N LEU A 304 17.70 -0.87 9.31
CA LEU A 304 18.53 -1.07 8.11
C LEU A 304 20.04 -1.00 8.42
N ALA A 305 20.48 -0.05 9.25
CA ALA A 305 21.88 0.04 9.65
C ALA A 305 22.40 -1.22 10.39
N GLN A 306 21.57 -1.82 11.24
CA GLN A 306 21.94 -3.02 12.01
C GLN A 306 22.06 -4.25 11.09
N ASP A 307 21.15 -4.38 10.12
CA ASP A 307 21.15 -5.43 9.08
C ASP A 307 22.44 -5.39 8.23
N LEU A 308 22.81 -4.20 7.74
CA LEU A 308 24.02 -4.01 6.94
C LEU A 308 25.30 -4.30 7.71
N THR A 309 25.36 -3.95 9.00
CA THR A 309 26.52 -4.24 9.85
C THR A 309 26.69 -5.75 10.05
N THR A 310 25.59 -6.45 10.31
CA THR A 310 25.59 -7.91 10.55
C THR A 310 26.00 -8.67 9.28
N THR A 311 25.59 -8.21 8.11
CA THR A 311 25.96 -8.84 6.82
C THR A 311 27.46 -8.72 6.53
N ASN A 312 28.04 -7.54 6.78
CA ASN A 312 29.47 -7.31 6.57
C ASN A 312 30.38 -8.09 7.53
N GLU A 313 29.91 -8.40 8.74
CA GLU A 313 30.65 -9.23 9.71
C GLU A 313 30.64 -10.73 9.36
N VAL A 314 29.64 -11.19 8.60
CA VAL A 314 29.53 -12.60 8.16
C VAL A 314 30.34 -12.85 6.88
N GLU A 315 30.58 -11.82 6.07
CA GLU A 315 31.37 -11.89 4.83
C GLU A 315 32.89 -11.62 5.03
N ALA A 316 33.31 -11.21 6.23
CA ALA A 316 34.71 -10.90 6.59
C ALA A 316 35.42 -12.06 7.32
#